data_AF-A0A7Y4RUF5-F1
#
_entry.id   AF-A0A7Y4RUF5-F1
#
_cell.length_a   1.000
_cell.length_b   1.000
_cell.length_c   1.000
_cell.angle_alpha   90.00
_cell.angle_beta   90.00
_cell.angle_gamma   90.00
#
_symmetry.space_group_name_H-M   'P 1'
#
loop_
_entity.id
_entity.type
_entity.pdbx_description
1 polymer ?
#
loop_
_entity_poly.entity_id
_entity_poly.type
_entity_poly.pdbx_seq_one_letter_code
_entity_poly.pdbx_strand_id
1 'polypeptide(L)' 'MSNIHTVRQFQEKHPAFTIGGLRSLIFHEHTNGLAKAGAVLRIGRKVLIDEFKFLKWIESQNGGAR' A
#
# COMPACT_ATOMS: atom_id res chain seq x y z
N MET A 1 -0.48 -1.15 -17.02
CA MET A 1 -0.25 0.29 -16.75
C MET A 1 -0.08 0.48 -15.26
N SER A 2 0.92 1.24 -14.82
CA SER A 2 1.12 1.55 -13.40
C SER A 2 0.08 2.57 -12.95
N ASN A 3 -0.77 2.20 -11.98
CA ASN A 3 -1.74 3.13 -11.39
C ASN A 3 -1.25 3.59 -10.02
N ILE A 4 -0.77 4.84 -9.97
CA ILE A 4 -0.05 5.38 -8.82
C ILE A 4 -0.88 6.48 -8.19
N HIS A 5 -1.15 6.35 -6.89
CA HIS A 5 -1.96 7.29 -6.14
C HIS A 5 -1.17 7.84 -4.95
N THR A 6 -1.44 9.08 -4.55
CA THR A 6 -1.11 9.49 -3.18
C THR A 6 -1.93 8.68 -2.18
N VAL A 7 -1.51 8.66 -0.91
CA VAL A 7 -2.27 7.98 0.16
C VAL A 7 -3.73 8.47 0.23
N ARG A 8 -3.97 9.77 0.00
CA ARG A 8 -5.31 10.36 -0.01
C ARG A 8 -6.13 9.88 -1.21
N GLN A 9 -5.58 9.97 -2.42
CA GLN A 9 -6.25 9.50 -3.65
C GLN A 9 -6.58 8.00 -3.59
N PHE A 10 -5.68 7.19 -3.01
CA PHE A 10 -5.92 5.77 -2.81
C PHE A 10 -7.12 5.55 -1.86
N GLN A 11 -7.19 6.26 -0.74
CA GLN A 11 -8.32 6.17 0.20
C GLN A 11 -9.65 6.64 -0.40
N GLU A 12 -9.63 7.71 -1.20
CA GLU A 12 -10.83 8.21 -1.90
C GLU A 12 -11.35 7.16 -2.89
N LYS A 13 -10.45 6.46 -3.59
CA LYS A 13 -10.79 5.38 -4.52
C LYS A 13 -11.23 4.09 -3.80
N HIS A 14 -10.61 3.78 -2.67
CA HIS A 14 -10.82 2.56 -1.90
C HIS A 14 -11.29 2.89 -0.47
N PRO A 15 -12.59 3.20 -0.27
CA PRO A 15 -13.12 3.65 1.01
C PRO A 15 -13.06 2.58 2.12
N ALA A 16 -12.76 1.33 1.78
CA ALA A 16 -12.48 0.27 2.74
C ALA A 16 -11.22 0.52 3.58
N PHE A 17 -10.32 1.40 3.13
CA PHE A 17 -9.10 1.75 3.86
C PHE A 17 -9.23 3.12 4.51
N THR A 18 -8.78 3.24 5.76
CA THR A 18 -8.65 4.53 6.43
C THR A 18 -7.27 5.14 6.20
N ILE A 19 -7.16 6.48 6.21
CA ILE A 19 -5.86 7.16 6.11
C ILE A 19 -4.90 6.70 7.22
N GLY A 20 -5.41 6.54 8.45
CA GLY A 20 -4.63 6.07 9.59
C GLY A 20 -4.10 4.65 9.39
N GLY A 21 -4.96 3.73 8.90
CA GLY A 21 -4.56 2.37 8.56
C GLY A 21 -3.48 2.32 7.49
N LEU A 22 -3.69 3.04 6.37
CA LEU A 22 -2.70 3.12 5.29
C LEU A 22 -1.35 3.66 5.78
N ARG A 23 -1.35 4.71 6.60
CA ARG A 23 -0.13 5.28 7.18
C ARG A 23 0.58 4.28 8.09
N SER A 24 -0.15 3.53 8.90
CA SER A 24 0.41 2.48 9.74
C SER A 24 1.07 1.38 8.90
N LEU A 25 0.40 0.92 7.83
CA LEU A 25 0.96 -0.08 6.91
C LEU A 25 2.23 0.40 6.22
N ILE A 26 2.25 1.66 5.76
CA ILE A 26 3.41 2.27 5.12
C ILE A 26 4.55 2.48 6.12
N PHE A 27 4.26 2.89 7.36
CA PHE A 27 5.29 3.07 8.38
C PHE A 27 6.00 1.76 8.71
N HIS A 28 5.26 0.64 8.72
CA HIS A 28 5.79 -0.69 8.97
C HIS A 28 6.18 -1.45 7.69
N GLU A 29 6.41 -0.76 6.56
CA GLU A 29 6.57 -1.39 5.24
C GLU A 29 7.73 -2.40 5.15
N HIS A 30 8.76 -2.23 5.97
CA HIS A 30 9.91 -3.11 6.01
C HIS A 30 9.69 -4.37 6.85
N THR A 31 8.73 -4.35 7.79
CA THR A 31 8.42 -5.49 8.67
C THR A 31 7.20 -6.28 8.21
N ASN A 32 6.23 -5.64 7.54
CA ASN A 32 5.03 -6.30 7.01
C ASN A 32 5.18 -6.79 5.54
N GLY A 33 6.35 -6.59 4.93
CA GLY A 33 6.65 -7.04 3.56
C GLY A 33 6.11 -6.14 2.44
N LEU A 34 5.42 -5.04 2.76
CA LEU A 34 4.86 -4.12 1.79
C LEU A 34 5.94 -3.44 0.92
N ALA A 35 7.10 -3.11 1.51
CA ALA A 35 8.24 -2.57 0.76
C ALA A 35 8.79 -3.59 -0.25
N LYS A 36 8.87 -4.88 0.14
CA LYS A 36 9.34 -5.96 -0.74
C LYS A 36 8.37 -6.21 -1.90
N ALA A 37 7.07 -5.99 -1.70
CA ALA A 37 6.08 -6.04 -2.76
C ALA A 37 6.23 -4.89 -3.78
N GLY A 38 7.05 -3.87 -3.48
CA GLY A 38 7.25 -2.70 -4.34
C GLY A 38 6.00 -1.83 -4.47
N ALA A 39 5.09 -1.92 -3.50
CA ALA A 39 3.81 -1.22 -3.49
C ALA A 39 3.90 0.24 -3.02
N VAL A 40 4.97 0.60 -2.30
CA VAL A 40 5.23 1.96 -1.84
C VAL A 40 6.33 2.58 -2.69
N LEU A 41 6.06 3.77 -3.21
CA LEU A 41 6.99 4.54 -4.02
C LEU A 41 7.27 5.87 -3.30
N ARG A 42 8.56 6.22 -3.19
CA ARG A 42 9.00 7.44 -2.50
C ARG A 42 9.71 8.36 -3.49
N ILE A 43 9.22 9.59 -3.61
CA ILE A 43 9.82 10.64 -4.45
C ILE A 43 9.92 11.92 -3.62
N GLY A 44 11.12 12.22 -3.12
CA GLY A 44 11.34 13.30 -2.16
C GLY A 44 10.50 13.10 -0.89
N ARG A 45 9.63 14.07 -0.58
CA ARG A 45 8.72 14.02 0.57
C ARG A 45 7.37 13.36 0.26
N LYS A 46 7.11 12.96 -1.00
CA LYS A 46 5.86 12.31 -1.38
C LYS A 46 5.95 10.81 -1.20
N VAL A 47 4.87 10.26 -0.64
CA VAL A 47 4.61 8.82 -0.58
C VAL A 47 3.46 8.50 -1.53
N LEU A 48 3.70 7.56 -2.43
CA LEU A 48 2.77 7.09 -3.42
C LEU A 48 2.56 5.58 -3.26
N ILE A 49 1.39 5.11 -3.68
CA ILE A 49 0.99 3.71 -3.64
C ILE A 49 0.80 3.24 -5.09
N ASP A 50 1.51 2.19 -5.47
CA ASP A 50 1.20 1.41 -6.68
C ASP A 50 0.00 0.51 -6.35
N GLU A 51 -1.17 0.86 -6.88
CA GLU A 51 -2.45 0.24 -6.53
C GLU A 51 -2.45 -1.26 -6.78
N PHE A 52 -1.94 -1.68 -7.93
CA PHE A 52 -1.97 -3.07 -8.34
C PHE A 52 -1.09 -3.92 -7.42
N LYS A 53 0.14 -3.45 -7.13
CA LYS A 53 1.04 -4.15 -6.21
C LYS A 53 0.53 -4.16 -4.78
N PHE A 54 -0.10 -3.08 -4.34
CA PHE A 54 -0.68 -2.99 -3.01
C PHE A 54 -1.82 -4.00 -2.82
N LEU A 55 -2.77 -4.07 -3.76
CA LEU A 55 -3.88 -5.02 -3.69
C LEU A 55 -3.40 -6.47 -3.78
N LYS A 56 -2.44 -6.76 -4.67
CA LYS A 56 -1.79 -8.08 -4.74
C LYS A 56 -1.09 -8.46 -3.43
N TRP A 57 -0.45 -7.49 -2.77
CA TRP A 57 0.13 -7.72 -1.45
C TRP A 57 -0.94 -8.03 -0.40
N ILE A 58 -2.07 -7.30 -0.38
CA ILE A 58 -3.22 -7.60 0.51
C ILE A 58 -3.71 -9.04 0.30
N GLU A 59 -3.91 -9.46 -0.95
CA GLU A 59 -4.32 -10.85 -1.27
C GLU A 59 -3.33 -11.88 -0.72
N SER A 60 -2.03 -11.60 -0.83
CA SER A 60 -0.98 -12.49 -0.30
C SER A 60 -0.99 -12.63 1.23
N GLN A 61 -1.49 -11.63 1.97
CA GLN A 61 -1.56 -11.69 3.43
C GLN A 61 -2.53 -12.76 3.93
N ASN A 62 -3.60 -13.03 3.17
CA ASN A 62 -4.59 -14.05 3.51
C ASN A 62 -4.15 -15.48 3.16
N GLY A 63 -3.09 -15.64 2.37
CA GLY A 63 -2.54 -16.94 1.96
C GLY A 63 -1.61 -17.59 2.99
N GLY A 64 -1.25 -16.89 4.07
CA GLY A 64 -0.37 -17.37 5.15
C GLY A 64 -1.07 -18.10 6.29
N ALA A 65 -2.40 -18.27 6.21
CA ALA A 65 -3.17 -19.08 7.16
C ALA A 65 -3.43 -20.48 6.58
N ARG A 66 -2.39 -21.30 6.51
CA ARG A 66 -2.48 -22.76 6.40
C ARG A 66 -1.38 -23.41 7.22
#